data_AF-A0A929T7D5-F1
#
_entry.id   AF-A0A929T7D5-F1
#
_cell.length_a   1.000
_cell.length_b   1.000
_cell.length_c   1.000
_cell.angle_alpha   90.00
_cell.angle_beta   90.00
_cell.angle_gamma   90.00
#
_symmetry.space_group_name_H-M   'P 1'
#
loop_
_entity.id
_entity.type
_entity.pdbx_description
1 polymer ?
#
loop_
_entity_poly.entity_id
_entity_poly.type
_entity_poly.pdbx_seq_one_letter_code
_entity_poly.pdbx_strand_id
1 'polypeptide(L)'
;MILSDNETKLDLLNNQAIAKTILSIIKDSNESVSIGVHGDWGAGKSSILLMVENFLNPESNNEKSDDLEELDLDDWDLEDPEGAVDEESDVPVTGIITIRFNSWQYQGFEDAKIALMSAIVKALQKEAKSYYKKHPVKGAFKKLKETCKRIWDNIDKLSLAKNTAKLGVSVATGTTPIALFNIGAQQVKKIFSDEAERNDFISKAGTLLKSTSVETSSYKEIAEFRANYKELFKASHIERLVVLIDDLDRCLPKVAIETLEAVRMFCRWKILHLSLRLMTL
;
A
#
# COMPACT_ATOMS: atom_id res chain seq x y z
N MET A 1 27.71 -4.42 27.55
CA MET A 1 27.10 -5.33 26.55
C MET A 1 25.79 -4.69 26.12
N ILE A 2 25.72 -4.16 24.90
CA ILE A 2 24.47 -3.63 24.35
C ILE A 2 23.74 -4.86 23.79
N LEU A 3 22.68 -5.29 24.48
CA LEU A 3 21.77 -6.30 23.94
C LEU A 3 20.94 -5.60 22.86
N SER A 4 21.07 -6.06 21.61
CA SER A 4 20.19 -5.61 20.52
C SER A 4 18.80 -6.20 20.74
N ASP A 5 17.80 -5.33 20.84
CA ASP A 5 16.39 -5.71 20.87
C ASP A 5 15.96 -6.11 19.45
N ASN A 6 16.10 -7.40 19.15
CA ASN A 6 15.68 -7.99 17.89
C ASN A 6 14.46 -8.87 18.14
N GLU A 7 13.44 -8.69 17.31
CA GLU A 7 12.31 -9.62 17.22
C GLU A 7 12.78 -11.04 16.90
N THR A 8 12.08 -12.03 17.46
CA THR A 8 12.48 -13.43 17.34
C THR A 8 11.30 -14.34 17.03
N LYS A 9 11.59 -15.38 16.25
CA LYS A 9 10.69 -16.50 15.97
C LYS A 9 10.70 -17.53 17.10
N LEU A 10 11.73 -17.51 17.94
CA LEU A 10 11.91 -18.43 19.07
C LEU A 10 11.11 -17.92 20.25
N ASP A 11 10.12 -18.70 20.67
CA ASP A 11 9.24 -18.30 21.75
C ASP A 11 9.82 -18.66 23.13
N LEU A 12 10.41 -17.67 23.78
CA LEU A 12 10.88 -17.77 25.17
C LEU A 12 9.88 -17.21 26.19
N LEU A 13 8.82 -16.54 25.73
CA LEU A 13 7.86 -15.81 26.57
C LEU A 13 6.43 -16.35 26.47
N ASN A 14 6.24 -17.51 25.84
CA ASN A 14 4.95 -18.15 25.59
C ASN A 14 4.00 -17.31 24.68
N ASN A 15 4.56 -16.46 23.82
CA ASN A 15 3.88 -15.65 22.83
C ASN A 15 3.31 -16.46 21.66
N GLN A 16 3.79 -17.70 21.46
CA GLN A 16 3.33 -18.62 20.43
C GLN A 16 1.86 -18.98 20.61
N ALA A 17 1.35 -19.05 21.84
CA ALA A 17 -0.06 -19.30 22.11
C ALA A 17 -0.96 -18.20 21.50
N ILE A 18 -0.53 -16.94 21.63
CA ILE A 18 -1.23 -15.78 21.06
C ILE A 18 -1.13 -15.85 19.52
N ALA A 19 0.07 -16.08 18.98
CA ALA A 19 0.29 -16.18 17.53
C ALA A 19 -0.54 -17.32 16.89
N LYS A 20 -0.65 -18.48 17.54
CA LYS A 20 -1.51 -19.59 17.09
C LYS A 20 -3.01 -19.25 17.15
N THR A 21 -3.43 -18.49 18.15
CA THR A 21 -4.82 -18.02 18.24
C THR A 21 -5.15 -17.09 17.07
N ILE A 22 -4.26 -16.14 16.78
CA ILE A 22 -4.37 -15.24 15.62
C ILE A 22 -4.43 -16.06 14.32
N LEU A 23 -3.55 -17.06 14.16
CA LEU A 23 -3.53 -17.94 13.00
C LEU A 23 -4.85 -18.70 12.81
N SER A 24 -5.45 -19.22 13.89
CA SER A 24 -6.76 -19.89 13.83
C SER A 24 -7.83 -18.93 13.33
N ILE A 25 -7.90 -17.71 13.89
CA ILE A 25 -8.86 -16.70 13.46
C ILE A 25 -8.69 -16.37 11.97
N ILE A 26 -7.44 -16.24 11.49
CA ILE A 26 -7.16 -15.98 10.08
C ILE A 26 -7.66 -17.12 9.19
N LYS A 27 -7.40 -18.38 9.56
CA LYS A 27 -7.76 -19.55 8.75
C LYS A 27 -9.25 -19.87 8.79
N ASP A 28 -9.88 -19.73 9.95
CA ASP A 28 -11.28 -20.13 10.18
C ASP A 28 -12.27 -19.02 9.78
N SER A 29 -11.81 -17.77 9.66
CA SER A 29 -12.66 -16.66 9.23
C SER A 29 -12.92 -16.68 7.73
N ASN A 30 -14.19 -16.61 7.37
CA ASN A 30 -14.66 -16.34 6.01
C ASN A 30 -14.90 -14.84 5.76
N GLU A 31 -14.84 -13.99 6.78
CA GLU A 31 -15.06 -12.54 6.71
C GLU A 31 -13.74 -11.76 6.82
N SER A 32 -13.75 -10.48 6.43
CA SER A 32 -12.62 -9.60 6.74
C SER A 32 -12.56 -9.31 8.24
N VAL A 33 -11.40 -9.55 8.84
CA VAL A 33 -11.17 -9.39 10.28
C VAL A 33 -10.02 -8.42 10.49
N SER A 34 -10.17 -7.52 11.46
CA SER A 34 -9.08 -6.68 11.98
C SER A 34 -8.72 -7.17 13.37
N ILE A 35 -7.44 -7.49 13.61
CA ILE A 35 -6.94 -8.00 14.88
C ILE A 35 -5.91 -7.01 15.42
N GLY A 36 -6.16 -6.47 16.61
CA GLY A 36 -5.21 -5.60 17.30
C GLY A 36 -4.43 -6.37 18.36
N VAL A 37 -3.11 -6.39 18.26
CA VAL A 37 -2.21 -6.93 19.29
C VAL A 37 -1.78 -5.80 20.21
N HIS A 38 -2.25 -5.81 21.44
CA HIS A 38 -1.97 -4.77 22.44
C HIS A 38 -1.12 -5.33 23.58
N GLY A 39 -0.25 -4.48 24.14
CA GLY A 39 0.63 -4.84 25.24
C GLY A 39 1.70 -3.78 25.48
N ASP A 40 2.41 -3.87 26.59
CA ASP A 40 3.46 -2.92 26.97
C ASP A 40 4.66 -2.93 26.02
N TRP A 41 5.56 -1.95 26.20
CA TRP A 41 6.83 -1.95 25.50
C TRP A 41 7.68 -3.17 25.94
N GLY A 42 8.29 -3.87 24.98
CA GLY A 42 9.02 -5.11 25.25
C GLY A 42 8.14 -6.36 25.46
N ALA A 43 6.81 -6.26 25.41
CA ALA A 43 5.91 -7.42 25.55
C ALA A 43 5.99 -8.44 24.38
N GLY A 44 6.77 -8.14 23.34
CA GLY A 44 6.97 -9.03 22.20
C GLY A 44 5.91 -8.93 21.09
N LYS A 45 5.18 -7.81 20.99
CA LYS A 45 4.17 -7.58 19.92
C LYS A 45 4.72 -7.84 18.51
N SER A 46 5.86 -7.25 18.17
CA SER A 46 6.50 -7.45 16.86
C SER A 46 6.99 -8.90 16.68
N SER A 47 7.41 -9.57 17.76
CA SER A 47 7.73 -11.01 17.72
C SER A 47 6.49 -11.88 17.49
N ILE A 48 5.33 -11.52 18.05
CA ILE A 48 4.05 -12.20 17.76
C ILE A 48 3.70 -12.05 16.28
N LEU A 49 3.80 -10.83 15.72
CA LEU A 49 3.56 -10.59 14.29
C LEU A 49 4.51 -11.41 13.41
N LEU A 50 5.80 -11.43 13.74
CA LEU A 50 6.80 -12.25 13.06
C LEU A 50 6.46 -13.74 13.15
N MET A 51 6.04 -14.26 14.30
CA MET A 51 5.60 -15.66 14.44
C MET A 51 4.39 -15.97 13.55
N VAL A 52 3.40 -15.08 13.51
CA VAL A 52 2.22 -15.21 12.62
C VAL A 52 2.65 -15.25 11.17
N GLU A 53 3.53 -14.34 10.74
CA GLU A 53 4.11 -14.32 9.40
C GLU A 53 4.75 -15.66 9.03
N ASN A 54 5.56 -16.23 9.92
CA ASN A 54 6.20 -17.54 9.67
C ASN A 54 5.21 -18.70 9.62
N PHE A 55 4.14 -18.67 10.41
CA PHE A 55 3.12 -19.72 10.37
C PHE A 55 2.28 -19.66 9.10
N LEU A 56 2.15 -18.48 8.49
CA LEU A 56 1.49 -18.30 7.21
C LEU A 56 2.41 -18.66 6.04
N ASN A 57 3.70 -18.34 6.15
CA ASN A 57 4.71 -18.57 5.12
C ASN A 57 5.84 -19.49 5.62
N PRO A 58 5.60 -20.79 5.85
CA PRO A 58 6.62 -21.69 6.38
C PRO A 58 7.80 -21.91 5.43
N GLU A 59 7.59 -21.79 4.11
CA GLU A 59 8.60 -22.07 3.09
C GLU A 59 9.59 -20.91 2.82
N SER A 60 9.28 -19.67 3.25
CA SER A 60 10.18 -18.52 3.07
C SER A 60 11.43 -18.54 3.97
N ASN A 61 11.60 -19.58 4.81
CA ASN A 61 12.79 -19.77 5.64
C ASN A 61 13.97 -20.48 4.93
N ASN A 62 13.78 -21.01 3.71
CA ASN A 62 14.82 -21.76 2.99
C ASN A 62 15.43 -21.04 1.78
N GLU A 63 14.82 -19.95 1.33
CA GLU A 63 15.41 -19.12 0.28
C GLU A 63 16.14 -17.96 0.95
N LYS A 64 17.46 -17.90 0.72
CA LYS A 64 18.27 -16.75 1.08
C LYS A 64 17.59 -15.49 0.54
N SER A 65 17.77 -14.42 1.30
CA SER A 65 17.59 -13.03 0.89
C SER A 65 18.56 -12.69 -0.25
N ASP A 66 18.45 -13.36 -1.38
CA ASP A 66 19.13 -13.02 -2.61
C ASP A 66 18.06 -12.47 -3.54
N ASP A 67 18.25 -11.19 -3.86
CA ASP A 67 17.58 -10.45 -4.91
C ASP A 67 16.07 -10.24 -4.71
N LEU A 68 15.73 -9.05 -4.21
CA LEU A 68 14.67 -8.29 -4.89
C LEU A 68 15.11 -8.25 -6.36
N GLU A 69 14.72 -9.25 -7.16
CA GLU A 69 14.64 -9.08 -8.59
C GLU A 69 13.88 -7.77 -8.75
N GLU A 70 14.62 -6.75 -9.18
CA GLU A 70 14.07 -5.50 -9.60
C GLU A 70 13.00 -5.91 -10.61
N LEU A 71 11.74 -5.85 -10.17
CA LEU A 71 10.61 -6.20 -11.02
C LEU A 71 10.72 -5.25 -12.19
N ASP A 72 11.28 -5.72 -13.30
CA ASP A 72 11.25 -4.99 -14.55
C ASP A 72 9.76 -4.82 -14.88
N LEU A 73 9.27 -3.63 -14.54
CA LEU A 73 7.90 -3.19 -14.76
C LEU A 73 7.55 -3.20 -16.26
N ASP A 74 8.55 -3.40 -17.12
CA ASP A 74 8.49 -3.46 -18.57
C ASP A 74 8.52 -4.88 -19.15
N ASP A 75 8.75 -5.94 -18.36
CA ASP A 75 8.67 -7.34 -18.84
C ASP A 75 7.21 -7.86 -18.82
N TRP A 76 6.37 -7.22 -19.63
CA TRP A 76 5.00 -7.63 -19.92
C TRP A 76 4.76 -7.91 -21.40
N ASP A 77 5.77 -7.71 -22.24
CA ASP A 77 5.70 -7.93 -23.68
C ASP A 77 6.07 -9.39 -24.03
N LEU A 78 5.50 -10.32 -23.26
CA LEU A 78 5.58 -11.75 -23.53
C LEU A 78 4.38 -12.14 -24.39
N GLU A 79 4.67 -12.79 -25.52
CA GLU A 79 3.63 -13.43 -26.34
C GLU A 79 2.90 -14.50 -25.51
N ASP A 80 1.62 -14.75 -25.82
CA ASP A 80 0.84 -15.76 -25.12
C ASP A 80 1.58 -17.12 -25.16
N PRO A 81 1.81 -17.79 -24.01
CA PRO A 81 2.56 -19.04 -23.99
C PRO A 81 1.90 -20.11 -24.86
N GLU A 82 2.69 -20.98 -25.50
CA GLU A 82 2.17 -22.12 -26.25
C GLU A 82 1.28 -22.99 -25.34
N GLY A 83 0.04 -23.25 -25.77
CA GLY A 83 -0.95 -24.02 -25.01
C GLY A 83 -1.93 -23.19 -24.17
N ALA A 84 -1.93 -21.85 -24.30
CA ALA A 84 -2.88 -20.99 -23.61
C ALA A 84 -4.35 -21.30 -23.96
N VAL A 85 -5.18 -21.43 -22.93
CA VAL A 85 -6.63 -21.68 -23.07
C VAL A 85 -7.40 -20.38 -23.34
N ASP A 86 -8.53 -20.49 -24.05
CA ASP A 86 -9.37 -19.34 -24.44
C ASP A 86 -10.20 -18.79 -23.27
N GLU A 87 -10.53 -19.62 -22.28
CA GLU A 87 -11.30 -19.23 -21.09
C GLU A 87 -10.67 -19.77 -19.80
N GLU A 88 -10.74 -18.95 -18.75
CA GLU A 88 -10.31 -19.29 -17.39
C GLU A 88 -11.37 -20.22 -16.77
N SER A 89 -11.16 -21.55 -16.83
CA SER A 89 -12.03 -22.55 -16.19
C SER A 89 -11.99 -22.41 -14.67
N ASP A 90 -13.10 -22.68 -13.95
CA ASP A 90 -13.23 -22.59 -12.47
C ASP A 90 -11.93 -22.97 -11.72
N VAL A 91 -11.12 -21.95 -11.41
CA VAL A 91 -9.73 -22.12 -10.98
C VAL A 91 -9.68 -22.30 -9.47
N PRO A 92 -8.87 -23.25 -8.94
CA PRO A 92 -8.60 -23.31 -7.50
C PRO A 92 -7.89 -22.05 -7.02
N VAL A 93 -8.49 -21.36 -6.05
CA VAL A 93 -7.83 -20.29 -5.30
C VAL A 93 -6.55 -20.82 -4.65
N THR A 94 -5.50 -20.00 -4.71
CA THR A 94 -4.16 -20.32 -4.24
C THR A 94 -3.83 -19.52 -2.99
N GLY A 95 -3.44 -20.22 -1.93
CA GLY A 95 -2.62 -19.70 -0.83
C GLY A 95 -3.13 -18.49 -0.04
N ILE A 96 -2.31 -18.10 0.94
CA ILE A 96 -2.48 -16.89 1.75
C ILE A 96 -1.30 -15.99 1.41
N ILE A 97 -1.56 -14.77 0.93
CA ILE A 97 -0.52 -13.78 0.76
C ILE A 97 -0.40 -12.97 2.05
N THR A 98 0.82 -12.84 2.57
CA THR A 98 1.11 -12.09 3.79
C THR A 98 1.99 -10.90 3.46
N ILE A 99 1.59 -9.71 3.91
CA ILE A 99 2.31 -8.46 3.69
C ILE A 99 2.62 -7.86 5.04
N ARG A 100 3.90 -7.70 5.35
CA ARG A 100 4.35 -7.00 6.54
C ARG A 100 4.65 -5.54 6.23
N PHE A 101 4.15 -4.64 7.05
CA PHE A 101 4.31 -3.20 6.88
C PHE A 101 4.60 -2.54 8.23
N ASN A 102 5.76 -1.90 8.35
CA ASN A 102 6.09 -1.10 9.54
C ASN A 102 5.70 0.36 9.28
N SER A 103 4.69 0.86 9.99
CA SER A 103 4.17 2.21 9.77
C SER A 103 5.14 3.31 10.24
N TRP A 104 5.95 3.02 11.25
CA TRP A 104 6.88 3.99 11.83
C TRP A 104 8.05 4.31 10.88
N GLN A 105 8.47 3.38 10.02
CA GLN A 105 9.49 3.62 8.99
C GLN A 105 9.11 4.74 8.01
N TYR A 106 7.82 4.99 7.82
CA TYR A 106 7.32 6.04 6.93
C TYR A 106 7.08 7.37 7.66
N GLN A 107 7.44 7.46 8.95
CA GLN A 107 7.37 8.70 9.70
C GLN A 107 8.41 9.71 9.18
N GLY A 108 7.93 10.83 8.65
CA GLY A 108 8.78 11.86 8.05
C GLY A 108 8.99 11.70 6.54
N PHE A 109 8.54 10.59 5.95
CA PHE A 109 8.44 10.40 4.50
C PHE A 109 7.01 10.74 4.01
N GLU A 110 6.87 11.02 2.71
CA GLU A 110 5.57 11.37 2.14
C GLU A 110 4.69 10.11 1.98
N ASP A 111 3.55 10.14 2.69
CA ASP A 111 2.35 9.31 2.55
C ASP A 111 2.48 7.79 2.84
N ALA A 112 2.42 7.43 4.12
CA ALA A 112 2.33 6.02 4.57
C ALA A 112 1.14 5.27 3.94
N LYS A 113 0.06 6.00 3.63
CA LYS A 113 -1.09 5.48 2.88
C LYS A 113 -0.69 4.92 1.51
N ILE A 114 0.09 5.69 0.76
CA ILE A 114 0.53 5.34 -0.60
C ILE A 114 1.54 4.21 -0.55
N ALA A 115 2.44 4.24 0.43
CA ALA A 115 3.40 3.17 0.65
C ALA A 115 2.70 1.82 0.90
N LEU A 116 1.71 1.78 1.80
CA LEU A 116 0.97 0.55 2.07
C LEU A 116 0.17 0.08 0.84
N MET A 117 -0.51 1.02 0.16
CA MET A 117 -1.26 0.68 -1.07
C MET A 117 -0.34 0.09 -2.15
N SER A 118 0.82 0.70 -2.36
CA SER A 118 1.83 0.25 -3.33
C SER A 118 2.38 -1.12 -2.97
N ALA A 119 2.68 -1.37 -1.69
CA ALA A 119 3.15 -2.67 -1.22
C ALA A 119 2.12 -3.78 -1.49
N ILE A 120 0.84 -3.51 -1.22
CA ILE A 120 -0.26 -4.44 -1.50
C ILE A 120 -0.38 -4.72 -3.00
N VAL A 121 -0.41 -3.69 -3.83
CA VAL A 121 -0.55 -3.84 -5.29
C VAL A 121 0.62 -4.61 -5.88
N LYS A 122 1.86 -4.30 -5.46
CA LYS A 122 3.06 -5.03 -5.91
C LYS A 122 2.99 -6.52 -5.55
N ALA A 123 2.58 -6.83 -4.33
CA ALA A 123 2.47 -8.22 -3.88
C ALA A 123 1.41 -8.99 -4.69
N LEU A 124 0.23 -8.40 -4.90
CA LEU A 124 -0.83 -9.01 -5.73
C LEU A 124 -0.41 -9.17 -7.19
N GLN A 125 0.27 -8.18 -7.76
CA GLN A 125 0.81 -8.24 -9.12
C GLN A 125 1.83 -9.38 -9.26
N LYS A 126 2.69 -9.58 -8.26
CA LYS A 126 3.66 -10.68 -8.25
C LYS A 126 2.96 -12.04 -8.25
N GLU A 127 1.96 -12.23 -7.38
CA GLU A 127 1.19 -13.48 -7.34
C GLU A 127 0.39 -13.71 -8.62
N ALA A 128 -0.27 -12.68 -9.16
CA ALA A 128 -0.99 -12.78 -10.43
C ALA A 128 -0.06 -13.18 -11.58
N LYS A 129 1.13 -12.58 -11.68
CA LYS A 129 2.14 -12.96 -12.68
C LYS A 129 2.58 -14.42 -12.49
N SER A 130 2.91 -14.82 -11.26
CA SER A 130 3.32 -16.20 -10.92
C SER A 130 2.23 -17.21 -11.30
N TYR A 131 0.98 -16.88 -11.04
CA TYR A 131 -0.18 -17.68 -11.38
C TYR A 131 -0.32 -17.86 -12.91
N TYR A 132 -0.34 -16.78 -13.69
CA TYR A 132 -0.49 -16.84 -15.15
C TYR A 132 0.73 -17.41 -15.87
N LYS A 133 1.92 -17.38 -15.26
CA LYS A 133 3.09 -18.13 -15.76
C LYS A 133 2.87 -19.64 -15.68
N LYS A 134 2.22 -20.13 -14.61
CA LYS A 134 1.92 -21.56 -14.41
C LYS A 134 0.66 -22.01 -15.14
N HIS A 135 -0.28 -21.10 -15.35
CA HIS A 135 -1.57 -21.33 -16.00
C HIS A 135 -1.73 -20.35 -17.16
N PRO A 136 -1.22 -20.69 -18.36
CA PRO A 136 -1.25 -19.79 -19.50
C PRO A 136 -2.71 -19.60 -19.97
N VAL A 137 -3.16 -18.36 -19.95
CA VAL A 137 -4.49 -17.95 -20.45
C VAL A 137 -4.27 -16.83 -21.46
N LYS A 138 -4.91 -16.92 -22.63
CA LYS A 138 -4.69 -15.96 -23.71
C LYS A 138 -5.09 -14.54 -23.29
N GLY A 139 -4.22 -13.57 -23.53
CA GLY A 139 -4.47 -12.16 -23.22
C GLY A 139 -4.53 -11.82 -21.73
N ALA A 140 -4.26 -12.78 -20.82
CA ALA A 140 -4.28 -12.53 -19.37
C ALA A 140 -3.19 -11.54 -18.95
N PHE A 141 -1.97 -11.67 -19.48
CA PHE A 141 -0.88 -10.74 -19.21
C PHE A 141 -1.20 -9.33 -19.69
N LYS A 142 -1.80 -9.18 -20.89
CA LYS A 142 -2.22 -7.89 -21.41
C LYS A 142 -3.29 -7.23 -20.53
N LYS A 143 -4.32 -8.00 -20.14
CA LYS A 143 -5.38 -7.53 -19.25
C LYS A 143 -4.84 -7.13 -17.88
N LEU A 144 -3.97 -7.96 -17.31
CA LEU A 144 -3.32 -7.69 -16.03
C LEU A 144 -2.41 -6.45 -16.10
N LYS A 145 -1.67 -6.24 -17.20
CA LYS A 145 -0.87 -5.03 -17.47
C LYS A 145 -1.74 -3.78 -17.47
N GLU A 146 -2.87 -3.82 -18.20
CA GLU A 146 -3.83 -2.71 -18.27
C GLU A 146 -4.44 -2.40 -16.89
N THR A 147 -4.87 -3.42 -16.14
CA THR A 147 -5.39 -3.24 -14.78
C THR A 147 -4.33 -2.67 -13.84
N CYS A 148 -3.10 -3.19 -13.86
CA CYS A 148 -2.00 -2.67 -13.03
C CYS A 148 -1.67 -1.22 -13.38
N LYS A 149 -1.60 -0.88 -14.67
CA LYS A 149 -1.34 0.49 -15.13
C LYS A 149 -2.40 1.45 -14.60
N ARG A 150 -3.69 1.10 -14.70
CA ARG A 150 -4.80 1.90 -14.16
C ARG A 150 -4.74 2.07 -12.65
N ILE A 151 -4.25 1.06 -11.92
CA ILE A 151 -4.07 1.15 -10.46
C ILE A 151 -2.92 2.12 -10.13
N TRP A 152 -1.79 2.01 -10.82
CA TRP A 152 -0.64 2.90 -10.62
C TRP A 152 -0.97 4.34 -11.00
N ASP A 153 -1.66 4.57 -12.13
CA ASP A 153 -2.14 5.91 -12.51
C ASP A 153 -3.04 6.52 -11.42
N ASN A 154 -3.84 5.71 -10.72
CA ASN A 154 -4.68 6.17 -9.62
C ASN A 154 -3.87 6.46 -8.35
N ILE A 155 -2.87 5.63 -8.03
CA ILE A 155 -1.96 5.86 -6.90
C ILE A 155 -1.16 7.15 -7.14
N ASP A 156 -0.65 7.36 -8.35
CA ASP A 156 0.13 8.54 -8.72
C ASP A 156 -0.72 9.81 -8.67
N LYS A 157 -1.98 9.78 -9.13
CA LYS A 157 -2.92 10.89 -8.96
C LYS A 157 -3.16 11.23 -7.49
N LEU A 158 -3.33 10.22 -6.64
CA LEU A 158 -3.51 10.41 -5.20
C LEU A 158 -2.25 10.99 -4.53
N SER A 159 -1.06 10.61 -5.00
CA SER A 159 0.24 11.17 -4.59
C SER A 159 0.37 12.64 -4.97
N LEU A 160 0.13 12.94 -6.25
CA LEU A 160 0.26 14.29 -6.81
C LEU A 160 -0.74 15.27 -6.20
N ALA A 161 -1.99 14.86 -5.97
CA ALA A 161 -3.03 15.71 -5.37
C ALA A 161 -2.67 16.17 -3.95
N LYS A 162 -1.98 15.34 -3.16
CA LYS A 162 -1.55 15.70 -1.81
C LYS A 162 -0.34 16.61 -1.79
N ASN A 163 0.60 16.39 -2.71
CA ASN A 163 1.79 17.22 -2.83
C ASN A 163 1.50 18.59 -3.44
N THR A 164 0.49 18.71 -4.31
CA THR A 164 0.00 20.01 -4.80
C THR A 164 -0.76 20.80 -3.73
N ALA A 165 -1.48 20.15 -2.81
CA ALA A 165 -2.09 20.82 -1.66
C ALA A 165 -1.05 21.48 -0.73
N LYS A 166 0.11 20.85 -0.52
CA LYS A 166 1.24 21.42 0.24
C LYS A 166 1.84 22.66 -0.44
N LEU A 167 1.86 22.70 -1.77
CA LEU A 167 2.33 23.86 -2.52
C LEU A 167 1.44 25.10 -2.27
N GLY A 168 0.12 24.93 -2.23
CA GLY A 168 -0.82 26.03 -1.96
C GLY A 168 -0.71 26.61 -0.55
N VAL A 169 -0.49 25.75 0.46
CA VAL A 169 -0.30 26.19 1.85
C VAL A 169 1.00 26.97 2.02
N SER A 170 2.11 26.52 1.42
CA SER A 170 3.41 27.22 1.53
C SER A 170 3.39 28.63 0.94
N VAL A 171 2.67 28.85 -0.16
CA VAL A 171 2.45 30.18 -0.74
C VAL A 171 1.59 31.05 0.19
N ALA A 172 0.59 30.49 0.86
CA ALA A 172 -0.29 31.22 1.77
C ALA A 172 0.35 31.54 3.13
N THR A 173 1.25 30.69 3.64
CA THR A 173 1.92 30.87 4.94
C THR A 173 3.20 31.69 4.86
N GLY A 174 3.59 32.17 3.67
CA GLY A 174 4.80 32.98 3.47
C GLY A 174 6.12 32.21 3.61
N THR A 175 6.05 30.89 3.73
CA THR A 175 7.22 30.01 3.78
C THR A 175 7.58 29.59 2.36
N THR A 176 8.84 29.78 1.94
CA THR A 176 9.31 29.44 0.58
C THR A 176 8.89 28.02 0.18
N PRO A 177 8.27 27.84 -1.00
CA PRO A 177 7.97 26.52 -1.53
C PRO A 177 9.17 25.56 -1.44
N ILE A 178 8.94 24.32 -0.99
CA ILE A 178 9.94 23.24 -1.08
C ILE A 178 10.37 23.02 -2.54
N ALA A 179 9.51 23.35 -3.52
CA ALA A 179 9.86 23.38 -4.94
C ALA A 179 10.96 24.40 -5.29
N LEU A 180 11.10 25.50 -4.54
CA LEU A 180 12.22 26.44 -4.71
C LEU A 180 13.54 25.90 -4.15
N PHE A 181 13.52 24.85 -3.33
CA PHE A 181 14.73 24.24 -2.77
C PHE A 181 15.57 23.53 -3.85
N ASN A 182 14.92 23.01 -4.89
CA ASN A 182 15.57 22.40 -6.05
C ASN A 182 16.00 23.43 -7.11
N ILE A 183 15.52 24.67 -6.99
CA ILE A 183 15.87 25.77 -7.89
C ILE A 183 17.10 26.45 -7.30
N GLY A 184 18.24 26.39 -8.01
CA GLY A 184 19.51 26.90 -7.49
C GLY A 184 19.40 28.33 -6.94
N ALA A 185 20.14 28.65 -5.88
CA ALA A 185 20.03 29.90 -5.12
C ALA A 185 20.06 31.20 -5.95
N GLN A 186 20.69 31.17 -7.14
CA GLN A 186 20.72 32.29 -8.08
C GLN A 186 19.38 32.54 -8.78
N GLN A 187 18.61 31.51 -9.09
CA GLN A 187 17.29 31.63 -9.71
C GLN A 187 16.23 32.02 -8.67
N VAL A 188 16.36 31.53 -7.43
CA VAL A 188 15.53 31.98 -6.30
C VAL A 188 15.63 33.49 -6.12
N LYS A 189 16.85 34.06 -6.14
CA LYS A 189 17.04 35.52 -6.07
C LYS A 189 16.34 36.28 -7.19
N LYS A 190 16.31 35.77 -8.41
CA LYS A 190 15.63 36.45 -9.54
C LYS A 190 14.11 36.50 -9.35
N ILE A 191 13.52 35.39 -8.92
CA ILE A 191 12.08 35.28 -8.63
C ILE A 191 11.66 36.25 -7.51
N PHE A 192 12.52 36.48 -6.51
CA PHE A 192 12.25 37.44 -5.43
C PHE A 192 12.50 38.90 -5.79
N SER A 193 13.32 39.17 -6.80
CA SER A 193 13.74 40.53 -7.18
C SER A 193 12.87 41.13 -8.30
N ASP A 194 12.32 40.29 -9.18
CA ASP A 194 11.52 40.73 -10.33
C ASP A 194 10.02 40.51 -10.09
N GLU A 195 9.28 41.61 -10.08
CA GLU A 195 7.85 41.64 -9.81
C GLU A 195 7.01 41.01 -10.93
N ALA A 196 7.51 41.02 -12.18
CA ALA A 196 6.84 40.40 -13.32
C ALA A 196 6.96 38.87 -13.28
N GLU A 197 8.15 38.34 -13.00
CA GLU A 197 8.36 36.89 -12.83
C GLU A 197 7.63 36.35 -11.60
N ARG A 198 7.58 37.13 -10.51
CA ARG A 198 6.84 36.77 -9.30
C ARG A 198 5.34 36.65 -9.57
N ASN A 199 4.75 37.59 -10.30
CA ASN A 199 3.32 37.57 -10.64
C ASN A 199 2.96 36.49 -11.67
N ASP A 200 3.83 36.21 -12.63
CA ASP A 200 3.67 35.09 -13.56
C ASP A 200 3.73 33.74 -12.83
N PHE A 201 4.67 33.57 -11.89
CA PHE A 201 4.76 32.37 -11.06
C PHE A 201 3.55 32.19 -10.14
N ILE A 202 3.09 33.27 -9.48
CA ILE A 202 1.90 33.24 -8.61
C ILE A 202 0.62 32.94 -9.41
N SER A 203 0.48 33.51 -10.61
CA SER A 203 -0.70 33.25 -11.45
C SER A 203 -0.71 31.82 -12.00
N LYS A 204 0.45 31.28 -12.40
CA LYS A 204 0.60 29.88 -12.80
C LYS A 204 0.32 28.93 -11.62
N ALA A 205 0.88 29.21 -10.45
CA ALA A 205 0.59 28.46 -9.22
C ALA A 205 -0.90 28.54 -8.84
N GLY A 206 -1.50 29.73 -8.89
CA GLY A 206 -2.91 29.95 -8.63
C GLY A 206 -3.83 29.23 -9.62
N THR A 207 -3.44 29.15 -10.89
CA THR A 207 -4.18 28.41 -11.93
C THR A 207 -4.09 26.90 -11.73
N LEU A 208 -2.92 26.39 -11.33
CA LEU A 208 -2.71 24.98 -10.95
C LEU A 208 -3.47 24.57 -9.68
N LEU A 209 -3.62 25.49 -8.72
CA LEU A 209 -4.44 25.28 -7.54
C LEU A 209 -5.94 25.29 -7.89
N LYS A 210 -6.37 26.17 -8.80
CA LYS A 210 -7.79 26.31 -9.19
C LYS A 210 -8.30 25.19 -10.09
N SER A 211 -7.45 24.57 -10.90
CA SER A 211 -7.80 23.36 -11.66
C SER A 211 -8.06 22.15 -10.78
N THR A 212 -7.69 22.24 -9.50
CA THR A 212 -7.82 21.20 -8.49
C THR A 212 -8.97 21.59 -7.56
N SER A 213 -10.21 21.59 -8.06
CA SER A 213 -11.40 21.63 -7.20
C SER A 213 -11.64 20.22 -6.64
N VAL A 214 -11.05 19.98 -5.46
CA VAL A 214 -10.66 18.68 -4.88
C VAL A 214 -11.81 17.78 -4.39
N GLU A 215 -13.02 18.26 -4.15
CA GLU A 215 -13.97 17.44 -3.38
C GLU A 215 -14.75 16.39 -4.20
N THR A 216 -14.96 16.62 -5.49
CA THR A 216 -15.75 15.68 -6.33
C THR A 216 -14.88 14.66 -7.08
N SER A 217 -13.60 14.95 -7.35
CA SER A 217 -12.68 14.01 -8.04
C SER A 217 -12.22 12.87 -7.13
N SER A 218 -11.96 13.18 -5.86
CA SER A 218 -11.41 12.24 -4.86
C SER A 218 -12.26 10.99 -4.67
N TYR A 219 -13.60 11.12 -4.65
CA TYR A 219 -14.49 9.96 -4.50
C TYR A 219 -14.48 9.04 -5.73
N LYS A 220 -14.44 9.62 -6.93
CA LYS A 220 -14.42 8.88 -8.18
C LYS A 220 -13.12 8.09 -8.31
N GLU A 221 -11.99 8.71 -8.00
CA GLU A 221 -10.67 8.07 -7.98
C GLU A 221 -10.60 6.89 -7.01
N ILE A 222 -11.19 7.04 -5.81
CA ILE A 222 -11.28 5.95 -4.82
C ILE A 222 -12.18 4.81 -5.32
N ALA A 223 -13.31 5.12 -5.98
CA ALA A 223 -14.21 4.12 -6.52
C ALA A 223 -13.55 3.33 -7.67
N GLU A 224 -12.89 4.05 -8.58
CA GLU A 224 -12.12 3.48 -9.69
C GLU A 224 -10.98 2.61 -9.17
N PHE A 225 -10.22 3.10 -8.17
CA PHE A 225 -9.17 2.31 -7.54
C PHE A 225 -9.71 1.01 -6.95
N ARG A 226 -10.84 1.06 -6.24
CA ARG A 226 -11.48 -0.15 -5.67
C ARG A 226 -11.93 -1.13 -6.74
N ALA A 227 -12.48 -0.64 -7.85
CA ALA A 227 -12.89 -1.49 -8.96
C ALA A 227 -11.68 -2.20 -9.57
N ASN A 228 -10.63 -1.45 -9.90
CA ASN A 228 -9.41 -2.01 -10.48
C ASN A 228 -8.71 -2.97 -9.49
N TYR A 229 -8.66 -2.63 -8.20
CA TYR A 229 -8.14 -3.52 -7.16
C TYR A 229 -8.91 -4.84 -7.09
N LYS A 230 -10.25 -4.80 -7.19
CA LYS A 230 -11.08 -6.03 -7.20
C LYS A 230 -10.74 -6.92 -8.40
N GLU A 231 -10.49 -6.32 -9.55
CA GLU A 231 -10.05 -7.04 -10.75
C GLU A 231 -8.68 -7.67 -10.53
N LEU A 232 -7.71 -6.92 -9.99
CA LEU A 232 -6.38 -7.41 -9.67
C LEU A 232 -6.41 -8.56 -8.65
N PHE A 233 -7.20 -8.42 -7.58
CA PHE A 233 -7.35 -9.44 -6.54
C PHE A 233 -7.95 -10.75 -7.09
N LYS A 234 -8.88 -10.66 -8.04
CA LYS A 234 -9.41 -11.83 -8.73
C LYS A 234 -8.37 -12.47 -9.65
N ALA A 235 -7.65 -11.64 -10.41
CA ALA A 235 -6.60 -12.08 -11.32
C ALA A 235 -5.39 -12.70 -10.57
N SER A 236 -5.18 -12.34 -9.30
CA SER A 236 -4.15 -12.96 -8.46
C SER A 236 -4.53 -14.34 -7.94
N HIS A 237 -5.79 -14.79 -8.10
CA HIS A 237 -6.28 -16.09 -7.63
C HIS A 237 -5.89 -16.40 -6.18
N ILE A 238 -5.91 -15.40 -5.31
CA ILE A 238 -5.56 -15.59 -3.90
C ILE A 238 -6.77 -15.94 -3.05
N GLU A 239 -6.61 -16.84 -2.10
CA GLU A 239 -7.69 -17.14 -1.14
C GLU A 239 -7.83 -16.01 -0.12
N ARG A 240 -6.69 -15.51 0.40
CA ARG A 240 -6.69 -14.55 1.51
C ARG A 240 -5.48 -13.63 1.46
N LEU A 241 -5.72 -12.35 1.74
CA LEU A 241 -4.69 -11.32 1.96
C LEU A 241 -4.62 -11.01 3.46
N VAL A 242 -3.44 -11.19 4.05
CA VAL A 242 -3.13 -10.82 5.43
C VAL A 242 -2.15 -9.64 5.41
N VAL A 243 -2.53 -8.54 6.06
CA VAL A 243 -1.66 -7.36 6.21
C VAL A 243 -1.28 -7.24 7.68
N LEU A 244 -0.01 -7.45 7.99
CA LEU A 244 0.57 -7.33 9.33
C LEU A 244 1.16 -5.93 9.48
N ILE A 245 0.59 -5.13 10.37
CA ILE A 245 1.00 -3.74 10.59
C ILE A 245 1.71 -3.65 11.93
N ASP A 246 2.96 -3.20 11.90
CA ASP A 246 3.83 -3.08 13.06
C ASP A 246 4.07 -1.61 13.42
N ASP A 247 4.44 -1.37 14.68
CA ASP A 247 4.79 -0.05 15.25
C ASP A 247 3.75 1.07 15.02
N LEU A 248 2.47 0.73 14.84
CA LEU A 248 1.41 1.73 14.65
C LEU A 248 1.24 2.66 15.86
N ASP A 249 1.50 2.14 17.07
CA ASP A 249 1.47 2.87 18.34
C ASP A 249 2.63 3.87 18.50
N ARG A 250 3.68 3.74 17.68
CA ARG A 250 4.84 4.66 17.68
C ARG A 250 4.71 5.78 16.66
N CYS A 251 3.74 5.69 15.75
CA CYS A 251 3.51 6.68 14.72
C CYS A 251 2.93 7.99 15.27
N LEU A 252 3.30 9.11 14.65
CA LEU A 252 2.53 10.34 14.79
C LEU A 252 1.06 10.11 14.38
N PRO A 253 0.08 10.78 15.01
CA PRO A 253 -1.35 10.57 14.73
C PRO A 253 -1.70 10.61 13.24
N LYS A 254 -1.06 11.51 12.47
CA LYS A 254 -1.25 11.61 11.01
C LYS A 254 -0.89 10.30 10.29
N VAL A 255 0.27 9.72 10.59
CA VAL A 255 0.77 8.50 9.93
C VAL A 255 -0.07 7.28 10.30
N ALA A 256 -0.50 7.21 11.57
CA ALA A 256 -1.40 6.15 12.04
C ALA A 256 -2.74 6.21 11.30
N ILE A 257 -3.35 7.39 11.18
CA ILE A 257 -4.59 7.59 10.43
C ILE A 257 -4.41 7.22 8.96
N GLU A 258 -3.34 7.69 8.31
CA GLU A 258 -3.04 7.38 6.90
C GLU A 258 -2.89 5.87 6.66
N THR A 259 -2.22 5.17 7.57
CA THR A 259 -2.08 3.70 7.51
C THR A 259 -3.46 3.03 7.61
N LEU A 260 -4.26 3.38 8.63
CA LEU A 260 -5.59 2.81 8.84
C LEU A 260 -6.55 3.12 7.69
N GLU A 261 -6.43 4.30 7.08
CA GLU A 261 -7.17 4.66 5.87
C GLU A 261 -6.78 3.78 4.69
N ALA A 262 -5.49 3.51 4.47
CA ALA A 262 -5.04 2.58 3.43
C ALA A 262 -5.64 1.19 3.64
N VAL A 263 -5.57 0.64 4.86
CA VAL A 263 -6.19 -0.65 5.20
C VAL A 263 -7.67 -0.66 4.85
N ARG A 264 -8.39 0.40 5.23
CA ARG A 264 -9.82 0.56 4.95
C ARG A 264 -10.14 0.61 3.46
N MET A 265 -9.20 0.97 2.58
CA MET A 265 -9.41 0.92 1.13
C MET A 265 -9.52 -0.51 0.61
N PHE A 266 -8.87 -1.48 1.28
CA PHE A 266 -8.77 -2.87 0.84
C PHE A 266 -9.67 -3.84 1.63
N CYS A 267 -9.97 -3.58 2.89
CA CYS A 267 -10.66 -4.56 3.76
C CYS A 267 -12.20 -4.61 3.66
N ARG A 268 -12.82 -3.95 2.66
CA ARG A 268 -14.29 -3.90 2.46
C ARG A 268 -14.80 -4.91 1.43
N TRP A 269 -14.26 -6.12 1.37
CA TRP A 269 -14.75 -7.17 0.47
C TRP A 269 -15.46 -8.28 1.23
N LYS A 270 -16.66 -7.95 1.70
CA LYS A 270 -17.83 -8.82 1.58
C LYS A 270 -19.05 -7.92 1.41
N ILE A 271 -19.63 -7.96 0.21
CA ILE A 271 -20.95 -7.41 -0.03
C ILE A 271 -21.93 -8.42 0.56
N LEU A 272 -22.40 -8.13 1.78
CA LEU A 272 -23.74 -8.44 2.26
C LEU A 272 -24.07 -7.38 3.31
N HIS A 273 -25.10 -6.59 3.02
CA HIS A 273 -25.63 -5.54 3.91
C HIS A 273 -26.04 -6.11 5.28
N LEU A 274 -25.62 -5.47 6.37
CA LEU A 274 -26.56 -4.96 7.40
C LEU A 274 -25.89 -3.97 8.39
N SER A 275 -26.39 -2.73 8.37
CA SER A 275 -26.71 -1.79 9.48
C SER A 275 -25.77 -1.51 10.68
N LEU A 276 -25.49 -0.21 10.86
CA LEU A 276 -25.28 0.60 12.09
C LEU A 276 -24.60 -0.01 13.35
N ARG A 277 -23.54 0.67 13.84
CA ARG A 277 -23.66 1.59 15.00
C ARG A 277 -22.42 2.45 15.27
N LEU A 278 -22.68 3.70 15.63
CA LEU A 278 -21.78 4.60 16.37
C LEU A 278 -21.30 3.94 17.66
N MET A 279 -20.07 4.24 18.07
CA MET A 279 -19.75 4.42 19.48
C MET A 279 -18.56 5.39 19.61
N THR A 280 -18.90 6.65 19.85
CA THR A 280 -18.20 7.52 20.78
C THR A 280 -18.32 6.92 22.19
N LEU A 281 -17.20 6.90 22.91
CA LEU A 281 -17.02 7.59 24.20
C LEU A 281 -15.52 7.87 24.36
#